data_AF-F2PKF1-F1
#
_entry.id   AF-F2PKF1-F1
#
_cell.length_a   1.000
_cell.length_b   1.000
_cell.length_c   1.000
_cell.angle_alpha   90.00
_cell.angle_beta   90.00
_cell.angle_gamma   90.00
#
_symmetry.space_group_name_H-M   'P 1'
#
loop_
_entity.id
_entity.type
_entity.pdbx_description
1 polymer ?
#
loop_
_entity_poly.entity_id
_entity_poly.type
_entity_poly.pdbx_seq_one_letter_code
_entity_poly.pdbx_strand_id
1 'polypeptide(L)'
;MDSKQKELNRIFIPSITTALRPAYGEASTIKGAGAFPKIKAIIANRVSQSKNDMFLGTVDIIKMELEELVNSLVDLIDLDVERIFHDMGEDYLTGVKISSEMETPLKEELLSFLNSTSLFGDIAREEELPGDNADLTDAVLASKPVVVTTMNGTEVQHELEHMDN
;
A
#
# COMPACT_ATOMS: atom_id res chain seq x y z
N MET A 1 -8.06 -28.85 -29.46
CA MET A 1 -7.27 -27.63 -29.69
C MET A 1 -8.02 -26.58 -30.51
N ASP A 2 -8.88 -26.98 -31.46
CA ASP A 2 -9.68 -26.06 -32.30
C ASP A 2 -10.46 -24.96 -31.57
N SER A 3 -11.02 -25.24 -30.38
CA SER A 3 -11.90 -24.26 -29.71
C SER A 3 -11.15 -23.00 -29.26
N LYS A 4 -9.96 -23.15 -28.65
CA LYS A 4 -9.16 -22.01 -28.17
C LYS A 4 -8.63 -21.16 -29.32
N GLN A 5 -8.20 -21.80 -30.41
CA GLN A 5 -7.72 -21.08 -31.60
C GLN A 5 -8.86 -20.31 -32.28
N LYS A 6 -10.06 -20.90 -32.35
CA LYS A 6 -11.25 -20.20 -32.85
C LYS A 6 -11.58 -18.98 -32.01
N GLU A 7 -11.51 -19.08 -30.69
CA GLU A 7 -11.75 -17.95 -29.80
C GLU A 7 -10.72 -16.84 -29.98
N LEU A 8 -9.44 -17.19 -30.06
CA LEU A 8 -8.37 -16.22 -30.33
C LEU A 8 -8.57 -15.50 -31.67
N ASN A 9 -9.00 -16.24 -32.70
CA ASN A 9 -9.28 -15.67 -34.01
C ASN A 9 -10.48 -14.70 -34.00
N ARG A 10 -11.38 -14.78 -33.02
CA ARG A 10 -12.51 -13.83 -32.91
C ARG A 10 -12.06 -12.41 -32.60
N ILE A 11 -10.89 -12.24 -31.97
CA ILE A 11 -10.32 -10.93 -31.65
C ILE A 11 -10.05 -10.11 -32.92
N PHE A 12 -9.77 -10.77 -34.05
CA PHE A 12 -9.55 -10.09 -35.33
C PHE A 12 -10.85 -9.66 -36.04
N ILE A 13 -12.01 -10.18 -35.64
CA ILE A 13 -13.29 -9.92 -36.34
C ILE A 13 -13.64 -8.43 -36.42
N PRO A 14 -13.54 -7.63 -35.34
CA PRO A 14 -13.87 -6.21 -35.39
C PRO A 14 -12.98 -5.43 -36.36
N SER A 15 -11.67 -5.72 -36.36
CA SER A 15 -10.70 -5.10 -37.26
C SER A 15 -10.97 -5.48 -38.73
N ILE A 16 -11.17 -6.78 -38.99
CA ILE A 16 -11.49 -7.29 -40.34
C ILE A 16 -12.79 -6.67 -40.86
N THR A 17 -13.83 -6.62 -40.03
CA THR A 17 -15.14 -6.08 -40.41
C THR A 17 -15.04 -4.61 -40.79
N THR A 18 -14.26 -3.84 -40.03
CA THR A 18 -14.06 -2.40 -40.27
C THR A 18 -13.29 -2.16 -41.57
N ALA A 19 -12.21 -2.91 -41.81
CA ALA A 19 -11.38 -2.75 -43.00
C ALA A 19 -12.05 -3.23 -44.30
N LEU A 20 -12.91 -4.26 -44.22
CA LEU A 20 -13.63 -4.82 -45.37
C LEU A 20 -14.97 -4.17 -45.67
N ARG A 21 -15.54 -3.40 -44.73
CA ARG A 21 -16.79 -2.62 -44.93
C ARG A 21 -16.87 -1.91 -46.30
N PRO A 22 -15.85 -1.15 -46.75
CA PRO A 22 -15.93 -0.47 -48.05
C PRO A 22 -16.04 -1.44 -49.24
N ALA A 23 -15.33 -2.58 -49.18
CA ALA A 23 -15.35 -3.56 -50.26
C ALA A 23 -16.68 -4.32 -50.33
N TYR A 24 -17.32 -4.59 -49.18
CA TYR A 24 -18.69 -5.10 -49.15
C TYR A 24 -19.70 -4.07 -49.68
N GLY A 25 -19.49 -2.78 -49.40
CA GLY A 25 -20.27 -1.69 -49.97
C GLY A 25 -20.21 -1.69 -51.51
N GLU A 26 -19.00 -1.73 -52.07
CA GLU A 26 -18.80 -1.79 -53.52
C GLU A 26 -19.41 -3.06 -54.13
N ALA A 27 -19.15 -4.22 -53.53
CA ALA A 27 -19.70 -5.50 -53.96
C ALA A 27 -21.25 -5.53 -53.99
N SER A 28 -21.91 -4.82 -53.06
CA SER A 28 -23.38 -4.77 -52.99
C SER A 28 -24.05 -4.10 -54.20
N THR A 29 -23.30 -3.25 -54.90
CA THR A 29 -23.80 -2.51 -56.08
C THR A 29 -23.76 -3.34 -57.37
N ILE A 30 -22.97 -4.43 -57.39
CA ILE A 30 -22.72 -5.23 -58.58
C ILE A 30 -23.86 -6.23 -58.79
N LYS A 31 -24.50 -6.16 -59.96
CA LYS A 31 -25.60 -7.07 -60.35
C LYS A 31 -25.40 -7.58 -61.78
N GLY A 32 -26.01 -8.72 -62.09
CA GLY A 32 -26.02 -9.29 -63.44
C GLY A 32 -25.02 -10.44 -63.68
N ALA A 33 -24.98 -10.92 -64.92
CA ALA A 33 -24.09 -12.00 -65.33
C ALA A 33 -22.61 -11.59 -65.16
N GLY A 34 -21.81 -12.46 -64.52
CA GLY A 34 -20.41 -12.15 -64.19
C GLY A 34 -20.21 -11.30 -62.94
N ALA A 35 -21.26 -11.08 -62.12
CA ALA A 35 -21.12 -10.39 -60.83
C ALA A 35 -20.20 -11.14 -59.86
N PHE A 36 -20.33 -12.47 -59.76
CA PHE A 36 -19.53 -13.29 -58.83
C PHE A 36 -18.00 -13.12 -59.01
N PRO A 37 -17.41 -13.29 -60.21
CA PRO A 37 -15.97 -13.10 -60.38
C PRO A 37 -15.52 -11.66 -60.10
N LYS A 38 -16.36 -10.65 -60.42
CA LYS A 38 -16.06 -9.24 -60.11
C LYS A 38 -16.03 -8.99 -58.60
N ILE A 39 -17.05 -9.45 -57.87
CA ILE A 39 -17.12 -9.34 -56.41
C ILE A 39 -15.92 -10.05 -55.77
N LYS A 40 -15.60 -11.27 -56.22
CA LYS A 40 -14.45 -12.02 -55.72
C LYS A 40 -13.14 -11.26 -55.92
N ALA A 41 -12.93 -10.65 -57.10
CA ALA A 41 -11.74 -9.88 -57.40
C ALA A 41 -11.61 -8.64 -56.49
N ILE A 42 -12.70 -7.92 -56.26
CA ILE A 42 -12.74 -6.73 -55.38
C ILE A 42 -12.39 -7.11 -53.94
N ILE A 43 -13.04 -8.14 -53.39
CA ILE A 43 -12.78 -8.60 -52.02
C ILE A 43 -11.34 -9.12 -51.89
N ALA A 44 -10.87 -9.93 -52.83
CA ALA A 44 -9.51 -10.47 -52.81
C ALA A 44 -8.44 -9.38 -52.89
N ASN A 45 -8.64 -8.39 -53.76
CA ASN A 45 -7.75 -7.24 -53.86
C ASN A 45 -7.72 -6.45 -52.55
N ARG A 46 -8.90 -6.16 -51.97
CA ARG A 46 -8.96 -5.42 -50.70
C ARG A 46 -8.26 -6.18 -49.58
N VAL A 47 -8.54 -7.47 -49.42
CA VAL A 47 -7.90 -8.33 -48.41
C VAL A 47 -6.39 -8.32 -48.60
N SER A 48 -5.90 -8.46 -49.83
CA SER A 48 -4.45 -8.45 -50.10
C SER A 48 -3.79 -7.13 -49.72
N GLN A 49 -4.48 -6.00 -49.92
CA GLN A 49 -3.96 -4.67 -49.59
C GLN A 49 -4.02 -4.40 -48.08
N SER A 50 -5.11 -4.78 -47.40
CA SER A 50 -5.35 -4.42 -46.00
C SER A 50 -4.96 -5.50 -45.00
N LYS A 51 -4.45 -6.66 -45.42
CA LYS A 51 -4.14 -7.77 -44.50
C LYS A 51 -3.19 -7.37 -43.37
N ASN A 52 -2.11 -6.67 -43.71
CA ASN A 52 -1.12 -6.25 -42.74
C ASN A 52 -1.70 -5.20 -41.79
N ASP A 53 -2.43 -4.23 -42.34
CA ASP A 53 -3.07 -3.17 -41.55
C ASP A 53 -4.12 -3.73 -40.59
N MET A 54 -4.93 -4.70 -41.03
CA MET A 54 -5.90 -5.39 -40.16
C MET A 54 -5.19 -6.11 -39.02
N PHE A 55 -4.08 -6.78 -39.31
CA PHE A 55 -3.29 -7.51 -38.31
C PHE A 55 -2.65 -6.55 -37.31
N LEU A 56 -1.89 -5.55 -37.79
CA LEU A 56 -1.23 -4.56 -36.95
C LEU A 56 -2.23 -3.76 -36.12
N GLY A 57 -3.33 -3.30 -36.72
CA GLY A 57 -4.38 -2.59 -35.98
C GLY A 57 -5.03 -3.45 -34.90
N THR A 58 -5.16 -4.76 -35.10
CA THR A 58 -5.63 -5.65 -34.03
C THR A 58 -4.60 -5.80 -32.93
N VAL A 59 -3.32 -5.92 -33.28
CA VAL A 59 -2.22 -5.99 -32.32
C VAL A 59 -2.13 -4.72 -31.48
N ASP A 60 -2.31 -3.55 -32.08
CA ASP A 60 -2.29 -2.27 -31.38
C ASP A 60 -3.47 -2.15 -30.39
N ILE A 61 -4.66 -2.62 -30.78
CA ILE A 61 -5.83 -2.68 -29.88
C ILE A 61 -5.54 -3.61 -28.70
N ILE A 62 -5.02 -4.81 -28.94
CA ILE A 62 -4.68 -5.76 -27.87
C ILE A 62 -3.62 -5.17 -26.94
N LYS A 63 -2.62 -4.49 -27.50
CA LYS A 63 -1.58 -3.84 -26.72
C LYS A 63 -2.17 -2.75 -25.82
N MET A 64 -3.05 -1.91 -26.37
CA MET A 64 -3.74 -0.87 -25.61
C MET A 64 -4.62 -1.46 -24.50
N GLU A 65 -5.41 -2.49 -24.78
CA GLU A 65 -6.22 -3.18 -23.76
C GLU A 65 -5.35 -3.82 -22.66
N LEU A 66 -4.20 -4.38 -23.03
CA LEU A 66 -3.26 -4.95 -22.07
C LEU A 66 -2.62 -3.87 -21.19
N GLU A 67 -2.23 -2.74 -21.77
CA GLU A 67 -1.71 -1.59 -21.03
C GLU A 67 -2.78 -1.03 -20.06
N GLU A 68 -4.03 -0.92 -20.50
CA GLU A 68 -5.16 -0.50 -19.66
C GLU A 68 -5.40 -1.46 -18.49
N LEU A 69 -5.33 -2.77 -18.74
CA LEU A 69 -5.48 -3.79 -17.70
C LEU A 69 -4.35 -3.71 -16.66
N VAL A 70 -3.11 -3.52 -17.11
CA VAL A 70 -1.95 -3.39 -16.23
C VAL A 70 -2.08 -2.13 -15.36
N ASN A 71 -2.47 -1.00 -15.95
CA ASN A 71 -2.69 0.24 -15.20
C ASN A 71 -3.81 0.07 -14.16
N SER A 72 -4.92 -0.56 -14.55
CA SER A 72 -6.02 -0.85 -13.62
C SER A 72 -5.59 -1.75 -12.45
N LEU A 73 -4.67 -2.69 -12.71
CA LEU A 73 -4.11 -3.54 -11.66
C LEU A 73 -3.19 -2.76 -10.72
N VAL A 74 -2.37 -1.85 -11.25
CA VAL A 74 -1.53 -0.95 -10.45
C VAL A 74 -2.41 -0.08 -9.54
N ASP A 75 -3.44 0.55 -10.09
CA ASP A 75 -4.38 1.38 -9.31
C ASP A 75 -5.07 0.59 -8.20
N LEU A 76 -5.43 -0.67 -8.47
CA LEU A 76 -6.02 -1.57 -7.47
C LEU A 76 -5.04 -1.89 -6.34
N ILE A 77 -3.78 -2.19 -6.68
CA ILE A 77 -2.73 -2.48 -5.70
C ILE A 77 -2.45 -1.24 -4.85
N ASP A 78 -2.36 -0.06 -5.47
CA ASP A 78 -2.13 1.20 -4.77
C ASP A 78 -3.24 1.48 -3.74
N LEU A 79 -4.50 1.27 -4.14
CA LEU A 79 -5.65 1.41 -3.23
C LEU A 79 -5.61 0.40 -2.08
N ASP A 80 -5.27 -0.86 -2.37
CA ASP A 80 -5.16 -1.91 -1.34
C ASP A 80 -4.01 -1.62 -0.36
N VAL A 81 -2.88 -1.12 -0.85
CA VAL A 81 -1.73 -0.72 -0.02
C VAL A 81 -2.09 0.48 0.87
N GLU A 82 -2.74 1.50 0.32
CA GLU A 82 -3.20 2.66 1.09
C GLU A 82 -4.18 2.24 2.20
N ARG A 83 -5.12 1.34 1.91
CA ARG A 83 -6.03 0.77 2.91
C ARG A 83 -5.26 0.06 4.02
N ILE A 84 -4.30 -0.79 3.67
CA ILE A 84 -3.49 -1.53 4.64
C ILE A 84 -2.71 -0.58 5.56
N PHE A 85 -2.11 0.48 5.01
CA PHE A 85 -1.41 1.48 5.82
C PHE A 85 -2.35 2.28 6.72
N HIS A 86 -3.54 2.61 6.23
CA HIS A 86 -4.57 3.26 7.03
C HIS A 86 -5.01 2.38 8.21
N ASP A 87 -5.33 1.12 7.94
CA ASP A 87 -5.74 0.14 8.95
C ASP A 87 -4.62 -0.07 10.01
N MET A 88 -3.36 -0.21 9.57
CA MET A 88 -2.22 -0.27 10.48
C MET A 88 -2.10 0.98 11.35
N GLY A 89 -2.29 2.17 10.77
CA GLY A 89 -2.25 3.44 11.50
C GLY A 89 -3.31 3.51 12.60
N GLU A 90 -4.53 3.08 12.30
CA GLU A 90 -5.62 3.00 13.26
C GLU A 90 -5.34 1.97 14.37
N ASP A 91 -4.77 0.81 14.04
CA ASP A 91 -4.36 -0.21 15.02
C ASP A 91 -3.30 0.32 15.98
N TYR A 92 -2.27 1.02 15.47
CA TYR A 92 -1.25 1.64 16.30
C TYR A 92 -1.83 2.74 17.19
N LEU A 93 -2.68 3.62 16.65
CA LEU A 93 -3.31 4.69 17.42
C LEU A 93 -4.22 4.14 18.52
N THR A 94 -4.94 3.06 18.22
CA THR A 94 -5.81 2.36 19.17
C THR A 94 -4.98 1.68 20.26
N GLY A 95 -3.90 0.99 19.91
CA GLY A 95 -2.98 0.38 20.87
C GLY A 95 -2.33 1.40 21.83
N VAL A 96 -1.93 2.56 21.31
CA VAL A 96 -1.37 3.66 22.12
C VAL A 96 -2.43 4.24 23.07
N LYS A 97 -3.67 4.45 22.61
CA LYS A 97 -4.76 4.92 23.48
C LYS A 97 -5.03 3.94 24.61
N ILE A 98 -5.13 2.64 24.31
CA ILE A 98 -5.33 1.60 25.34
C ILE A 98 -4.18 1.60 26.36
N SER A 99 -2.93 1.73 25.91
CA SER A 99 -1.77 1.82 26.80
C SER A 99 -1.81 3.06 27.69
N SER A 100 -2.19 4.22 27.15
CA SER A 100 -2.31 5.47 27.90
C SER A 100 -3.46 5.42 28.91
N GLU A 101 -4.59 4.82 28.55
CA GLU A 101 -5.74 4.64 29.44
C GLU A 101 -5.47 3.65 30.58
N MET A 102 -4.50 2.74 30.41
CA MET A 102 -4.07 1.82 31.46
C MET A 102 -3.04 2.45 32.41
N GLU A 103 -2.28 3.46 31.98
CA GLU A 103 -1.33 4.17 32.83
C GLU A 103 -2.01 5.04 33.91
N THR A 104 -3.16 5.64 33.62
CA THR A 104 -3.89 6.49 34.57
C THR A 104 -4.41 5.72 35.80
N PRO A 105 -5.13 4.58 35.68
CA PRO A 105 -5.57 3.80 36.83
C PRO A 105 -4.38 3.18 37.58
N LEU A 106 -3.30 2.80 36.89
CA LEU A 106 -2.09 2.28 37.55
C LEU A 106 -1.41 3.34 38.43
N LYS A 107 -1.35 4.60 37.95
CA LYS A 107 -0.82 5.73 38.72
C LYS A 107 -1.69 6.03 39.93
N GLU A 108 -3.02 6.03 39.77
CA GLU A 108 -3.96 6.24 40.88
C GLU A 108 -3.89 5.11 41.92
N GLU A 109 -3.78 3.85 41.50
CA GLU A 109 -3.66 2.70 42.38
C GLU A 109 -2.31 2.70 43.13
N LEU A 110 -1.22 3.06 42.45
CA LEU A 110 0.10 3.23 43.08
C LEU A 110 0.11 4.38 44.10
N LEU A 111 -0.52 5.52 43.79
CA LEU A 111 -0.69 6.64 44.72
C LEU A 111 -1.52 6.23 45.94
N SER A 112 -2.61 5.51 45.74
CA SER A 112 -3.44 4.96 46.82
C SER A 112 -2.63 4.00 47.71
N PHE A 113 -1.83 3.11 47.09
CA PHE A 113 -0.97 2.17 47.80
C PHE A 113 0.12 2.87 48.63
N LEU A 114 0.81 3.86 48.06
CA LEU A 114 1.84 4.66 48.74
C LEU A 114 1.27 5.45 49.93
N ASN A 115 0.06 6.00 49.80
CA ASN A 115 -0.61 6.71 50.89
C ASN A 115 -1.17 5.77 51.97
N SER A 116 -1.49 4.52 51.61
CA SER A 116 -1.97 3.49 52.54
C SER A 116 -0.84 2.86 53.39
N THR A 117 0.40 2.94 52.90
CA THR A 117 1.57 2.47 53.64
C THR A 117 2.08 3.60 54.52
N SER A 118 1.85 3.49 55.84
CA SER A 118 2.32 4.46 56.85
C SER A 118 3.83 4.73 56.85
N LEU A 119 4.62 4.06 56.00
CA LEU A 119 6.05 4.29 55.83
C LEU A 119 6.37 5.67 55.23
N PHE A 120 5.49 6.24 54.40
CA PHE A 120 5.70 7.57 53.81
C PHE A 120 4.89 8.68 54.48
N GLY A 121 3.85 8.32 55.25
CA GLY A 121 3.07 9.28 56.04
C GLY A 121 3.86 9.93 57.18
N ASP A 122 4.91 9.26 57.68
CA ASP A 122 5.75 9.79 58.77
C ASP A 122 6.84 10.75 58.28
N ILE A 123 7.27 10.70 57.00
CA ILE A 123 8.26 11.65 56.47
C ILE A 123 7.65 13.06 56.29
N ALA A 124 6.34 13.15 56.06
CA ALA A 124 5.64 14.43 55.89
C ALA A 124 5.06 15.01 57.20
N ARG A 125 5.22 14.32 58.35
CA ARG A 125 4.61 14.71 59.63
C ARG A 125 5.61 15.15 60.69
N GLU A 126 6.90 15.25 60.38
CA GLU A 126 7.90 15.92 61.24
C GLU A 126 8.00 17.43 60.95
N GLU A 127 6.88 18.13 60.78
CA GLU A 127 6.79 19.56 61.11
C GLU A 127 5.43 19.84 61.76
N GLU A 128 5.27 19.42 63.01
CA GLU A 128 4.54 20.20 64.03
C GLU A 128 4.68 19.54 65.41
N LEU A 129 5.60 20.08 66.23
CA LEU A 129 5.62 19.90 67.69
C LEU A 129 5.17 21.22 68.34
N PRO A 130 4.31 21.20 69.36
CA PRO A 130 3.91 22.41 70.08
C PRO A 130 4.86 22.68 71.26
N GLY A 131 5.27 23.95 71.43
CA GLY A 131 5.60 24.48 72.76
C GLY A 131 6.85 25.35 72.91
N ASP A 132 6.68 26.64 72.63
CA ASP A 132 7.16 27.79 73.41
C ASP A 132 8.60 28.34 73.24
N ASN A 133 8.65 29.47 72.50
CA ASN A 133 9.53 30.65 72.58
C ASN A 133 11.01 30.59 72.11
N ALA A 134 11.17 31.16 70.90
CA ALA A 134 12.26 32.02 70.40
C ALA A 134 13.55 31.38 69.82
N ASP A 135 13.59 31.43 68.49
CA ASP A 135 14.70 31.68 67.54
C ASP A 135 15.82 30.63 67.38
N LEU A 136 15.87 30.06 66.16
CA LEU A 136 16.60 28.85 65.79
C LEU A 136 17.24 29.06 64.41
N THR A 137 18.57 28.92 64.30
CA THR A 137 19.31 28.59 63.07
C THR A 137 20.62 27.90 63.46
N ASP A 138 21.17 26.93 62.75
CA ASP A 138 20.63 25.94 61.82
C ASP A 138 21.72 24.85 61.72
N ALA A 139 21.28 23.61 61.54
CA ALA A 139 22.10 22.41 61.61
C ALA A 139 22.90 22.18 60.31
N VAL A 140 24.18 21.88 60.48
CA VAL A 140 25.02 21.20 59.50
C VAL A 140 24.59 19.73 59.44
N LEU A 141 24.13 19.23 58.30
CA LEU A 141 24.21 17.80 58.01
C LEU A 141 24.67 17.54 56.57
N ALA A 142 25.88 17.00 56.52
CA ALA A 142 26.60 16.56 55.35
C ALA A 142 26.13 15.18 54.87
N SER A 143 26.47 14.92 53.61
CA SER A 143 26.77 13.61 53.02
C SER A 143 25.62 12.74 52.51
N LYS A 144 25.40 12.84 51.19
CA LYS A 144 24.91 11.75 50.32
C LYS A 144 25.94 10.62 50.19
N PRO A 145 25.50 9.40 49.84
CA PRO A 145 26.27 8.52 48.97
C PRO A 145 25.51 8.13 47.68
N VAL A 146 26.15 8.23 46.50
CA VAL A 146 26.81 7.18 45.66
C VAL A 146 25.76 6.21 45.03
N VAL A 147 25.72 5.89 43.72
CA VAL A 147 26.63 5.04 42.93
C VAL A 147 26.34 5.19 41.42
N VAL A 148 27.42 5.13 40.63
CA VAL A 148 27.52 5.10 39.16
C VAL A 148 27.19 3.71 38.60
N THR A 149 26.48 3.63 37.47
CA THR A 149 26.54 2.44 36.60
C THR A 149 26.70 2.87 35.13
N THR A 150 27.85 2.52 34.57
CA THR A 150 28.22 2.60 33.14
C THR A 150 27.58 1.46 32.34
N MET A 151 27.12 1.72 31.12
CA MET A 151 26.90 0.67 30.11
C MET A 151 27.72 0.94 28.84
N ASN A 152 28.64 0.02 28.55
CA ASN A 152 29.43 -0.11 27.33
C ASN A 152 28.61 -0.83 26.22
N GLY A 153 28.99 -0.60 24.96
CA GLY A 153 28.69 -1.45 23.79
C GLY A 153 28.11 -0.65 22.61
N THR A 154 28.90 0.06 21.79
CA THR A 154 29.79 -0.39 20.69
C THR A 154 29.07 -0.81 19.40
N GLU A 155 29.10 0.13 18.44
CA GLU A 155 29.38 0.05 16.99
C GLU A 155 28.75 -1.01 16.06
N VAL A 156 27.99 -0.47 15.11
CA VAL A 156 27.86 -0.73 13.66
C VAL A 156 28.86 -1.71 13.02
N GLN A 157 28.34 -2.66 12.21
CA GLN A 157 29.00 -3.10 10.97
C GLN A 157 27.99 -3.24 9.82
N HIS A 158 28.21 -2.44 8.78
CA HIS A 158 27.73 -2.64 7.41
C HIS A 158 28.65 -3.66 6.74
N GLU A 159 28.11 -4.63 6.01
CA GLU A 159 28.90 -5.42 5.06
C GLU A 159 28.21 -5.45 3.69
N LEU A 160 29.05 -5.21 2.67
CA LEU A 160 28.76 -4.91 1.28
C LEU A 160 28.59 -6.17 0.43
N GLU A 161 27.96 -5.96 -0.72
CA GLU A 161 27.83 -6.86 -1.86
C GLU A 161 29.14 -7.58 -2.25
N HIS A 162 29.01 -8.86 -2.61
CA HIS A 162 29.87 -9.47 -3.61
C HIS A 162 29.04 -10.39 -4.51
N MET A 163 28.83 -9.96 -5.75
CA MET A 163 28.51 -10.84 -6.87
C MET A 163 29.81 -11.54 -7.30
N ASP A 164 29.76 -12.85 -7.49
CA ASP A 164 30.78 -13.58 -8.26
C ASP A 164 30.14 -14.73 -9.06
N ASN A 165 30.50 -14.71 -10.35
CA ASN A 165 30.38 -15.70 -11.44
C ASN A 165 29.02 -16.04 -12.04
#